data_AF-A0AAN8LTV7-F1
#
_entry.id   AF-A0AAN8LTV7-F1
#
_cell.length_a   1.000
_cell.length_b   1.000
_cell.length_c   1.000
_cell.angle_alpha   90.00
_cell.angle_beta   90.00
_cell.angle_gamma   90.00
#
_symmetry.space_group_name_H-M   'P 1'
#
loop_
_entity.id
_entity.type
_entity.pdbx_description
1 polymer ?
#
loop_
_entity_poly.entity_id
_entity_poly.type
_entity_poly.pdbx_seq_one_letter_code
_entity_poly.pdbx_strand_id
1 'polypeptide(L)' 'MINANKNDEKNDVFKKMRAIRLAASYIGIPQMVILTKVDVACPLVRKDLRKVYLRKYIKKKMEQCSNELGVPVGCIMPV' A
#
# COMPACT_ATOMS: atom_id res chain seq x y z
N MET A 1 21.77 10.65 23.23
CA MET A 1 21.17 11.21 22.00
C MET A 1 20.80 10.05 21.09
N ILE A 2 19.51 9.82 20.83
CA ILE A 2 18.89 9.44 19.55
C ILE A 2 17.38 9.54 19.81
N ASN A 3 16.74 10.47 19.11
CA ASN A 3 15.32 10.76 19.24
C ASN A 3 14.56 9.71 18.40
N ALA A 4 13.74 8.88 19.04
CA ALA A 4 12.85 7.95 18.33
C ALA A 4 11.74 8.75 17.65
N ASN A 5 12.02 9.19 16.42
CA ASN A 5 11.03 9.88 15.61
C ASN A 5 10.05 8.86 15.05
N LYS A 6 8.75 9.10 15.24
CA LYS A 6 7.59 8.34 14.73
C LYS A 6 7.64 7.96 13.22
N ASN A 7 8.58 8.54 12.47
CA ASN A 7 8.87 8.23 11.07
C ASN A 7 9.68 6.93 10.88
N ASP A 8 10.47 6.49 11.89
CA ASP A 8 11.24 5.25 11.82
C ASP A 8 10.35 4.00 11.87
N GLU A 9 9.28 4.05 12.66
CA GLU A 9 8.36 2.90 12.86
C GLU A 9 7.52 2.58 11.62
N LYS A 10 7.11 3.60 10.86
CA LYS A 10 6.38 3.40 9.59
C LYS A 10 7.27 2.81 8.50
N ASN A 11 8.54 3.23 8.46
CA ASN A 11 9.54 2.69 7.53
C ASN A 11 9.83 1.20 7.86
N ASP A 12 9.80 0.84 9.14
CA ASP A 12 10.01 -0.53 9.61
C ASP A 12 8.93 -1.51 9.07
N VAL A 13 7.65 -1.13 9.07
CA VAL A 13 6.57 -2.01 8.57
C VAL A 13 6.71 -2.29 7.07
N PHE A 14 6.96 -1.27 6.24
CA PHE A 14 7.14 -1.47 4.79
C PHE A 14 8.37 -2.33 4.47
N LYS A 15 9.47 -2.16 5.21
CA LYS A 15 10.66 -3.02 5.09
C LYS A 15 10.33 -4.48 5.42
N LYS A 16 9.62 -4.74 6.52
CA LYS A 16 9.18 -6.09 6.91
C LYS A 16 8.27 -6.72 5.87
N MET A 17 7.27 -5.99 5.38
CA MET A 17 6.37 -6.47 4.32
C MET A 17 7.13 -6.78 3.03
N ARG A 18 8.09 -5.94 2.63
CA ARG A 18 8.93 -6.18 1.46
C ARG A 18 9.81 -7.42 1.65
N ALA A 19 10.39 -7.63 2.83
CA ALA A 19 11.18 -8.82 3.13
C ALA A 19 10.34 -10.11 3.03
N ILE A 20 9.16 -10.13 3.65
CA ILE A 20 8.21 -11.25 3.57
C ILE A 20 7.82 -11.53 2.12
N ARG A 21 7.48 -10.48 1.37
CA ARG A 21 7.13 -10.59 -0.05
C ARG A 21 8.25 -11.23 -0.86
N LEU A 22 9.49 -10.77 -0.71
CA LEU A 22 10.64 -11.30 -1.43
C LEU A 22 10.89 -12.77 -1.09
N ALA A 23 10.79 -13.15 0.20
CA ALA A 23 10.90 -14.54 0.63
C ALA A 23 9.81 -15.42 0.02
N ALA A 24 8.55 -14.97 0.04
CA ALA A 24 7.43 -15.67 -0.57
C ALA A 24 7.59 -15.78 -2.11
N SER A 25 8.15 -14.77 -2.78
CA SER A 25 8.40 -14.82 -4.22
C SER A 25 9.49 -15.83 -4.57
N TYR A 26 10.53 -15.93 -3.74
CA TYR A 26 11.62 -16.90 -3.90
C TYR A 26 11.12 -18.35 -3.85
N ILE A 27 10.11 -18.65 -3.02
CA ILE A 27 9.47 -19.98 -2.94
C ILE A 27 8.27 -20.14 -3.88
N GLY A 28 8.05 -19.20 -4.81
CA GLY A 28 7.02 -19.32 -5.85
C GLY A 28 5.58 -19.05 -5.39
N ILE A 29 5.36 -18.44 -4.23
CA ILE A 29 4.01 -18.07 -3.75
C ILE A 29 3.57 -16.75 -4.39
N PRO A 30 2.47 -16.71 -5.17
CA PRO A 30 1.91 -15.47 -5.69
C PRO A 30 1.40 -14.56 -4.56
N GLN A 31 1.62 -13.25 -4.66
CA GLN A 31 1.14 -12.28 -3.66
C GLN A 31 0.37 -11.13 -4.31
N MET A 32 -0.56 -10.55 -3.55
CA MET A 32 -1.31 -9.34 -3.90
C MET A 32 -1.34 -8.40 -2.70
N VAL A 33 -1.40 -7.09 -2.95
CA VAL A 33 -1.55 -6.07 -1.92
C VAL A 33 -2.99 -5.57 -1.89
N ILE A 34 -3.59 -5.52 -0.71
CA ILE A 34 -4.92 -4.94 -0.50
C ILE A 34 -4.76 -3.57 0.18
N LEU A 35 -5.18 -2.52 -0.51
CA LEU A 35 -5.22 -1.15 0.02
C LEU A 35 -6.61 -0.88 0.59
N THR A 36 -6.77 -1.01 1.90
CA THR A 36 -8.06 -0.89 2.58
C THR A 36 -8.40 0.55 3.03
N LYS A 37 -9.64 0.74 3.49
CA LYS A 37 -10.14 2.01 4.08
C LYS A 37 -10.13 3.17 3.08
N VAL A 38 -10.35 2.87 1.81
CA VAL A 38 -10.34 3.84 0.71
C VAL A 38 -11.48 4.84 0.80
N ASP A 39 -12.60 4.43 1.38
CA ASP A 39 -13.77 5.25 1.71
C ASP A 39 -13.45 6.26 2.82
N VAL A 40 -12.73 5.84 3.86
CA VAL A 40 -12.31 6.73 4.96
C VAL A 40 -11.27 7.72 4.48
N ALA A 41 -10.32 7.27 3.66
CA ALA A 41 -9.21 8.09 3.19
C ALA A 41 -9.63 9.13 2.12
N CYS A 42 -10.73 8.89 1.40
CA CYS A 42 -11.24 9.81 0.37
C CYS A 42 -12.76 10.02 0.51
N PRO A 43 -13.23 11.19 0.99
CA PRO A 43 -14.67 11.47 1.15
C PRO A 43 -15.47 11.33 -0.15
N LEU A 44 -14.82 11.57 -1.30
CA LEU A 44 -15.44 11.41 -2.61
C LEU A 44 -15.67 9.95 -3.01
N VAL A 45 -14.89 9.02 -2.44
CA VAL A 45 -15.09 7.57 -2.57
C VAL A 45 -16.19 7.13 -1.61
N ARG A 46 -16.21 7.64 -0.36
CA ARG A 46 -17.31 7.38 0.58
C ARG A 46 -18.69 7.74 0.02
N LYS A 47 -18.77 8.85 -0.75
CA LYS A 47 -20.01 9.27 -1.42
C LYS A 47 -20.41 8.37 -2.60
N ASP A 48 -19.44 7.75 -3.27
CA ASP A 48 -19.69 6.87 -4.42
C ASP A 48 -18.49 5.92 -4.60
N LEU A 49 -18.65 4.67 -4.16
CA LEU A 49 -17.61 3.64 -4.20
C LEU A 49 -17.15 3.32 -5.62
N ARG A 50 -17.95 3.60 -6.65
CA ARG A 50 -17.54 3.42 -8.06
C ARG A 50 -16.39 4.35 -8.45
N LYS A 51 -16.10 5.37 -7.62
CA LYS A 51 -15.05 6.36 -7.89
C LYS A 51 -13.68 5.98 -7.34
N VAL A 52 -13.53 4.82 -6.67
CA VAL A 52 -12.25 4.34 -6.11
C VAL A 52 -11.09 4.51 -7.11
N TYR A 53 -11.19 3.90 -8.29
CA TYR A 53 -10.14 3.97 -9.32
C TYR A 53 -10.05 5.32 -10.04
N LEU A 54 -11.09 6.15 -9.96
CA LEU A 54 -11.14 7.47 -10.61
C LEU A 54 -10.48 8.57 -9.77
N ARG A 55 -10.26 8.34 -8.46
CA ARG A 55 -9.70 9.36 -7.58
C ARG A 55 -8.18 9.36 -7.63
N LYS A 56 -7.61 10.51 -8.00
CA LYS A 56 -6.16 10.79 -7.99
C LYS A 56 -5.51 10.45 -6.64
N TYR A 57 -6.22 10.68 -5.53
CA TYR A 57 -5.72 10.34 -4.20
C TYR A 57 -5.48 8.83 -4.03
N ILE A 58 -6.42 8.00 -4.46
CA ILE A 58 -6.29 6.53 -4.40
C ILE A 58 -5.14 6.07 -5.30
N LYS A 59 -5.06 6.58 -6.54
CA LYS A 59 -3.95 6.31 -7.44
C LYS A 59 -2.59 6.62 -6.80
N LYS A 60 -2.44 7.78 -6.18
CA LYS A 60 -1.20 8.17 -5.49
C LYS A 60 -0.86 7.22 -4.33
N LYS A 61 -1.86 6.71 -3.61
CA LYS A 61 -1.65 5.72 -2.54
C LYS A 61 -1.20 4.37 -3.09
N MET A 62 -1.76 3.94 -4.21
CA MET A 62 -1.31 2.73 -4.91
C MET A 62 0.14 2.88 -5.41
N GLU A 63 0.50 4.03 -6.01
CA GLU A 63 1.87 4.33 -6.45
C GLU A 63 2.87 4.36 -5.28
N GLN A 64 2.48 4.98 -4.16
CA GLN A 64 3.29 4.95 -2.94
C GLN A 64 3.54 3.51 -2.48
N CYS A 65 2.49 2.70 -2.41
CA CYS A 65 2.59 1.31 -1.97
C CYS A 65 3.43 0.45 -2.94
N SER A 66 3.26 0.66 -4.25
CA SER A 66 4.07 0.07 -5.32
C SER A 66 5.57 0.34 -5.11
N ASN A 67 5.93 1.60 -4.84
CA ASN A 67 7.33 1.99 -4.65
C ASN A 67 7.94 1.41 -3.38
N GLU A 68 7.21 1.42 -2.26
CA GLU A 68 7.71 0.94 -0.97
C GLU A 68 7.87 -0.60 -0.96
N LEU A 69 6.90 -1.32 -1.52
CA LEU A 69 6.90 -2.78 -1.51
C LEU A 69 7.64 -3.39 -2.71
N GLY A 70 7.82 -2.64 -3.80
CA GLY A 70 8.41 -3.13 -5.04
C GLY A 70 7.50 -4.12 -5.77
N VAL A 71 6.20 -3.80 -5.86
CA VAL A 71 5.20 -4.56 -6.63
C VAL A 71 4.62 -3.69 -7.75
N PRO A 72 4.23 -4.25 -8.90
CA PRO A 72 3.52 -3.49 -9.91
C PRO A 72 2.19 -2.95 -9.37
N VAL A 73 1.78 -1.75 -9.82
CA VAL A 73 0.49 -1.14 -9.44
C VAL A 73 -0.70 -2.06 -9.76
N GLY A 74 -0.61 -2.87 -10.81
CA GLY A 74 -1.65 -3.85 -11.17
C GLY A 74 -1.84 -4.98 -10.15
N CYS A 75 -0.89 -5.19 -9.24
CA CYS A 75 -0.97 -6.15 -8.13
C CYS A 75 -1.53 -5.54 -6.84
N ILE A 76 -2.06 -4.32 -6.90
CA ILE A 76 -2.61 -3.59 -5.75
C ILE A 76 -4.11 -3.39 -5.96
N MET A 77 -4.92 -3.87 -5.03
CA MET A 77 -6.38 -3.74 -5.08
C MET A 77 -6.87 -2.78 -4.00
N PRO A 78 -7.39 -1.60 -4.38
CA PRO A 78 -8.09 -0.71 -3.46
C PRO A 78 -9.46 -1.28 -3.09
N VAL A 79 -9.68 -1.54 -1.80
CA VAL A 79 -10.90 -2.16 -1.23
C VAL A 79 -11.56 -1.24 -0.21
#